data_AF-A0A2G1X1Z6-F1
#
_entry.id   AF-A0A2G1X1Z6-F1
#
_cell.length_a   1.000
_cell.length_b   1.000
_cell.length_c   1.000
_cell.angle_alpha   90.00
_cell.angle_beta   90.00
_cell.angle_gamma   90.00
#
_symmetry.space_group_name_H-M   'P 1'
#
loop_
_entity.id
_entity.type
_entity.pdbx_description
1 polymer ?
#
loop_
_entity_poly.entity_id
_entity_poly.type
_entity_poly.pdbx_seq_one_letter_code
_entity_poly.pdbx_strand_id
1 'polypeptide(L)'
;MSDSAGGRPRGLRGIVRTWGEVLVRPRRAFANGVTPGDQAPALTFAVAVAAAFTLGWIGSDPAAMPVVVPSSRLLSEAVVFLVVVALAAPVGLHLTAAVATVSVVLASVEFDGGLGLRDRGGVSETVQVVAYASSPMALGGPAIPELRVLCGAYAAVLLFVGFREIHGLGPVRTVAAALPPAALGYGVGYRVVAAARTLLGA
;
A
#
# COMPACT_ATOMS: atom_id res chain seq x y z
N MET A 1 -6.65 20.76 -29.30
CA MET A 1 -6.59 21.07 -27.86
C MET A 1 -5.28 20.52 -27.35
N SER A 2 -4.34 21.40 -27.00
CA SER A 2 -2.98 21.07 -26.62
C SER A 2 -2.91 20.43 -25.25
N ASP A 3 -2.44 19.18 -25.18
CA ASP A 3 -1.97 18.57 -23.94
C ASP A 3 -0.80 19.39 -23.38
N SER A 4 -0.96 19.91 -22.18
CA SER A 4 0.13 20.51 -21.42
C SER A 4 1.13 19.43 -21.02
N ALA A 5 2.34 19.50 -21.58
CA ALA A 5 3.43 18.53 -21.47
C ALA A 5 4.08 18.40 -20.07
N GLY A 6 3.33 18.64 -18.99
CA GLY A 6 3.86 18.59 -17.62
C GLY A 6 2.88 18.15 -16.52
N GLY A 7 1.62 17.85 -16.86
CA GLY A 7 0.66 17.35 -15.88
C GLY A 7 0.89 15.87 -15.55
N ARG A 8 0.92 15.51 -14.26
CA ARG A 8 0.86 14.09 -13.83
C ARG A 8 -0.35 13.43 -14.52
N PRO A 9 -0.18 12.32 -15.26
CA PRO A 9 -1.29 11.69 -15.96
C PRO A 9 -2.38 11.30 -14.95
N ARG A 10 -3.60 11.79 -15.18
CA ARG A 10 -4.76 11.58 -14.30
C ARG A 10 -5.68 10.49 -14.87
N GLY A 11 -6.54 9.96 -14.00
CA GLY A 11 -7.50 8.91 -14.36
C GLY A 11 -6.88 7.52 -14.52
N LEU A 12 -7.64 6.59 -15.09
CA LEU A 12 -7.28 5.16 -15.16
C LEU A 12 -5.90 4.91 -15.81
N ARG A 13 -5.60 5.61 -16.93
CA ARG A 13 -4.30 5.51 -17.59
C ARG A 13 -3.14 5.95 -16.68
N GLY A 14 -3.36 7.00 -15.89
CA GLY A 14 -2.41 7.45 -14.89
C GLY A 14 -2.14 6.39 -13.83
N ILE A 15 -3.20 5.78 -13.29
CA ILE A 15 -3.10 4.72 -12.28
C ILE A 15 -2.30 3.53 -12.83
N VAL A 16 -2.65 3.03 -14.01
CA VAL A 16 -1.97 1.87 -14.62
C VAL A 16 -0.51 2.17 -14.91
N ARG A 17 -0.20 3.37 -15.43
CA ARG A 17 1.18 3.79 -15.66
C ARG A 17 1.96 3.87 -14.35
N THR A 18 1.42 4.52 -13.33
CA THR A 18 2.06 4.62 -12.00
C THR A 18 2.29 3.24 -11.42
N TRP A 19 1.31 2.34 -11.50
CA TRP A 19 1.41 0.97 -11.03
C TRP A 19 2.56 0.22 -11.71
N GLY A 20 2.64 0.26 -13.05
CA GLY A 20 3.74 -0.34 -13.80
C GLY A 20 5.10 0.29 -13.48
N GLU A 21 5.16 1.61 -13.32
CA GLU A 21 6.42 2.30 -12.98
C GLU A 21 6.90 1.96 -11.56
N VAL A 22 5.99 1.85 -10.58
CA VAL A 22 6.35 1.41 -9.21
C VAL A 22 6.88 -0.02 -9.21
N LEU A 23 6.25 -0.93 -9.96
CA LEU A 23 6.67 -2.34 -10.04
C LEU A 23 7.98 -2.57 -10.81
N VAL A 24 8.37 -1.67 -11.71
CA VAL A 24 9.54 -1.94 -12.59
C VAL A 24 10.69 -0.98 -12.30
N ARG A 25 10.38 0.26 -11.88
CA ARG A 25 11.35 1.34 -11.66
C ARG A 25 11.04 2.09 -10.35
N PRO A 26 11.00 1.40 -9.19
CA PRO A 26 10.45 1.95 -7.96
C PRO A 26 11.13 3.24 -7.51
N ARG A 27 12.46 3.33 -7.57
CA ARG A 27 13.19 4.55 -7.16
C ARG A 27 12.76 5.77 -7.95
N ARG A 28 12.69 5.63 -9.27
CA ARG A 28 12.21 6.67 -10.19
C ARG A 28 10.73 6.98 -9.92
N ALA A 29 9.91 5.97 -9.66
CA ALA A 29 8.49 6.14 -9.36
C ALA A 29 8.29 6.96 -8.08
N PHE A 30 9.02 6.66 -7.00
CA PHE A 30 8.91 7.39 -5.74
C PHE A 30 9.45 8.82 -5.87
N ALA A 31 10.64 9.00 -6.44
CA ALA A 31 11.26 10.32 -6.59
C ALA A 31 10.39 11.31 -7.39
N ASN A 32 9.66 10.84 -8.41
CA ASN A 32 8.81 11.69 -9.25
C ASN A 32 7.33 11.68 -8.86
N GLY A 33 6.88 10.60 -8.20
CA GLY A 33 5.47 10.33 -7.89
C GLY A 33 5.03 10.87 -6.54
N VAL A 34 5.97 11.14 -5.63
CA VAL A 34 5.71 11.69 -4.31
C VAL A 34 5.84 13.21 -4.35
N THR A 35 4.83 13.92 -3.85
CA THR A 35 4.84 15.39 -3.81
C THR A 35 4.29 15.87 -2.48
N PRO A 36 5.01 16.75 -1.74
CA PRO A 36 4.52 17.30 -0.48
C PRO A 36 3.13 17.92 -0.63
N GLY A 37 2.23 17.62 0.32
CA GLY A 37 0.87 18.15 0.35
C GLY A 37 -0.15 17.50 -0.60
N ASP A 38 0.24 16.62 -1.53
CA ASP A 38 -0.66 16.05 -2.55
C ASP A 38 -1.00 14.57 -2.29
N GLN A 39 -1.91 14.31 -1.33
CA GLN A 39 -2.27 12.92 -0.95
C GLN A 39 -3.41 12.31 -1.79
N ALA A 40 -4.21 13.13 -2.47
CA ALA A 40 -5.41 12.65 -3.18
C ALA A 40 -5.09 11.59 -4.26
N PRO A 41 -4.03 11.73 -5.08
CA PRO A 41 -3.66 10.70 -6.06
C PRO A 41 -3.29 9.37 -5.42
N ALA A 42 -2.59 9.40 -4.28
CA ALA A 42 -2.20 8.21 -3.53
C ALA A 42 -3.40 7.49 -2.93
N LEU A 43 -4.39 8.23 -2.40
CA LEU A 43 -5.63 7.63 -1.93
C LEU A 43 -6.37 6.92 -3.07
N THR A 44 -6.55 7.59 -4.21
CA THR A 44 -7.19 6.98 -5.39
C THR A 44 -6.43 5.73 -5.86
N PHE A 45 -5.11 5.78 -5.86
CA PHE A 45 -4.26 4.65 -6.22
C PHE A 45 -4.44 3.46 -5.27
N ALA A 46 -4.37 3.70 -3.96
CA ALA A 46 -4.55 2.65 -2.95
C ALA A 46 -5.94 2.00 -3.02
N VAL A 47 -6.99 2.80 -3.26
CA VAL A 47 -8.35 2.30 -3.50
C VAL A 47 -8.40 1.41 -4.74
N ALA A 48 -7.71 1.78 -5.84
CA ALA A 48 -7.66 0.95 -7.04
C ALA A 48 -6.93 -0.39 -6.79
N VAL A 49 -5.84 -0.38 -6.03
CA VAL A 49 -5.14 -1.61 -5.61
C VAL A 49 -6.05 -2.50 -4.76
N ALA A 50 -6.72 -1.93 -3.76
CA ALA A 50 -7.64 -2.66 -2.90
C ALA A 50 -8.84 -3.21 -3.67
N ALA A 51 -9.38 -2.46 -4.64
CA ALA A 51 -10.43 -2.92 -5.53
C ALA A 51 -9.99 -4.14 -6.35
N ALA A 52 -8.81 -4.09 -6.98
CA ALA A 52 -8.25 -5.20 -7.73
C ALA A 52 -8.03 -6.45 -6.86
N PHE A 53 -7.46 -6.27 -5.66
CA PHE A 53 -7.31 -7.34 -4.68
C PHE A 53 -8.66 -7.98 -4.33
N THR A 54 -9.67 -7.16 -4.06
CA THR A 54 -10.99 -7.63 -3.61
C THR A 54 -11.72 -8.39 -4.71
N LEU A 55 -11.67 -7.89 -5.95
CA LEU A 55 -12.23 -8.59 -7.10
C LEU A 55 -11.52 -9.92 -7.36
N GLY A 56 -10.19 -9.96 -7.22
CA GLY A 56 -9.43 -11.20 -7.33
C GLY A 56 -9.82 -12.21 -6.25
N TRP A 57 -10.11 -11.76 -5.03
CA TRP A 57 -10.57 -12.64 -3.96
C TRP A 57 -12.00 -13.14 -4.22
N ILE A 58 -12.96 -12.25 -4.49
CA ILE A 58 -14.34 -12.60 -4.84
C ILE A 58 -14.38 -13.60 -6.00
N GLY A 59 -13.59 -13.37 -7.04
CA GLY A 59 -13.58 -14.22 -8.24
C GLY A 59 -12.95 -15.60 -8.04
N SER A 60 -12.06 -15.76 -7.06
CA SER A 60 -11.30 -17.01 -6.85
C SER A 60 -11.82 -17.86 -5.70
N ASP A 61 -12.40 -17.24 -4.67
CA ASP A 61 -13.01 -17.94 -3.54
C ASP A 61 -14.27 -17.20 -3.07
N PRO A 62 -15.35 -17.31 -3.83
CA PRO A 62 -16.59 -16.64 -3.46
C PRO A 62 -17.27 -17.22 -2.22
N ALA A 63 -16.96 -18.47 -1.87
CA ALA A 63 -17.51 -19.12 -0.68
C ALA A 63 -16.97 -18.50 0.61
N ALA A 64 -15.79 -17.86 0.56
CA ALA A 64 -15.23 -17.10 1.67
C ALA A 64 -15.86 -15.71 1.87
N MET A 65 -16.75 -15.27 0.98
CA MET A 65 -17.39 -13.95 1.12
C MET A 65 -18.50 -13.98 2.17
N PRO A 66 -18.55 -13.01 3.09
CA PRO A 66 -19.64 -12.88 4.04
C PRO A 66 -21.00 -12.78 3.34
N VAL A 67 -21.99 -13.53 3.84
CA VAL A 67 -23.38 -13.40 3.38
C VAL A 67 -24.02 -12.21 4.09
N VAL A 68 -24.21 -11.11 3.35
CA VAL A 68 -24.83 -9.88 3.86
C VAL A 68 -26.31 -9.81 3.46
N VAL A 69 -26.64 -10.26 2.25
CA VAL A 69 -27.99 -10.32 1.70
C VAL A 69 -28.33 -11.78 1.42
N PRO A 70 -29.08 -12.45 2.32
CA PRO A 70 -29.31 -13.90 2.23
C PRO A 70 -29.95 -14.36 0.92
N SER A 71 -30.76 -13.51 0.29
CA SER A 71 -31.46 -13.80 -0.95
C SER A 71 -30.63 -13.63 -2.22
N SER A 72 -29.44 -13.02 -2.13
CA SER A 72 -28.61 -12.74 -3.31
C SER A 72 -27.12 -12.70 -2.99
N ARG A 73 -26.41 -13.68 -3.55
CA ARG A 73 -24.96 -13.76 -3.50
C ARG A 73 -24.30 -12.56 -4.19
N LEU A 74 -24.76 -12.18 -5.38
CA LEU A 74 -24.21 -11.05 -6.12
C LEU A 74 -24.34 -9.74 -5.33
N LEU A 75 -25.48 -9.51 -4.66
CA LEU A 75 -25.65 -8.33 -3.81
C LEU A 75 -24.74 -8.38 -2.58
N SER A 76 -24.54 -9.55 -1.97
CA SER A 76 -23.59 -9.70 -0.86
C SER A 76 -22.15 -9.37 -1.29
N GLU A 77 -21.70 -9.92 -2.42
CA GLU A 77 -20.39 -9.64 -3.00
C GLU A 77 -20.22 -8.15 -3.36
N ALA A 78 -21.26 -7.53 -3.94
CA ALA A 78 -21.25 -6.10 -4.24
C ALA A 78 -21.16 -5.23 -2.99
N VAL A 79 -21.89 -5.57 -1.92
CA VAL A 79 -21.81 -4.85 -0.64
C VAL A 79 -20.41 -4.99 -0.03
N VAL A 80 -19.83 -6.20 -0.03
CA VAL A 80 -18.46 -6.43 0.45
C VAL A 80 -17.47 -5.59 -0.35
N PHE A 81 -17.56 -5.61 -1.67
CA PHE A 81 -16.71 -4.78 -2.54
C PHE A 81 -16.83 -3.29 -2.22
N LEU A 82 -18.06 -2.77 -2.10
CA LEU A 82 -18.32 -1.37 -1.76
C LEU A 82 -17.77 -0.99 -0.39
N VAL A 83 -17.95 -1.83 0.62
CA VAL A 83 -17.37 -1.63 1.96
C VAL A 83 -15.85 -1.55 1.87
N VAL A 84 -15.21 -2.40 1.08
CA VAL A 84 -13.75 -2.36 0.93
C VAL A 84 -13.31 -1.06 0.27
N VAL A 85 -13.87 -0.69 -0.89
CA VAL A 85 -13.37 0.47 -1.65
C VAL A 85 -13.75 1.81 -1.03
N ALA A 86 -14.93 1.92 -0.40
CA ALA A 86 -15.43 3.16 0.17
C ALA A 86 -14.98 3.39 1.61
N LEU A 87 -14.70 2.33 2.37
CA LEU A 87 -14.39 2.43 3.80
C LEU A 87 -13.07 1.74 4.16
N ALA A 88 -12.92 0.44 3.91
CA ALA A 88 -11.78 -0.31 4.43
C ALA A 88 -10.45 0.15 3.82
N ALA A 89 -10.42 0.47 2.53
CA ALA A 89 -9.21 0.94 1.85
C ALA A 89 -8.77 2.33 2.33
N PRO A 90 -9.63 3.38 2.39
CA PRO A 90 -9.26 4.66 2.99
C PRO A 90 -8.81 4.54 4.46
N VAL A 91 -9.58 3.83 5.29
CA VAL A 91 -9.27 3.65 6.72
C VAL A 91 -7.97 2.87 6.90
N GLY A 92 -7.80 1.78 6.17
CA GLY A 92 -6.61 0.95 6.19
C GLY A 92 -5.36 1.70 5.73
N LEU A 93 -5.48 2.53 4.68
CA LEU A 93 -4.40 3.41 4.24
C LEU A 93 -4.01 4.41 5.33
N HIS A 94 -4.98 5.14 5.90
CA HIS A 94 -4.69 6.13 6.93
C HIS A 94 -4.07 5.51 8.18
N LEU A 95 -4.59 4.37 8.64
CA LEU A 95 -4.04 3.65 9.78
C LEU A 95 -2.61 3.18 9.50
N THR A 96 -2.37 2.57 8.33
CA THR A 96 -1.03 2.09 7.94
C THR A 96 -0.05 3.26 7.81
N ALA A 97 -0.50 4.39 7.23
CA ALA A 97 0.30 5.60 7.09
C ALA A 97 0.58 6.29 8.43
N ALA A 98 -0.36 6.24 9.38
CA ALA A 98 -0.14 6.74 10.73
C ALA A 98 0.95 5.92 11.44
N VAL A 99 0.88 4.59 11.38
CA VAL A 99 1.91 3.70 11.91
C VAL A 99 3.25 3.93 11.21
N ALA A 100 3.26 4.08 9.90
CA ALA A 100 4.45 4.42 9.13
C ALA A 100 5.06 5.76 9.58
N THR A 101 4.23 6.78 9.78
CA THR A 101 4.68 8.11 10.18
C THR A 101 5.35 8.07 11.54
N VAL A 102 4.72 7.42 12.53
CA VAL A 102 5.32 7.23 13.85
C VAL A 102 6.63 6.45 13.74
N SER A 103 6.66 5.38 12.95
CA SER A 103 7.85 4.54 12.78
C SER A 103 9.01 5.31 12.15
N VAL A 104 8.74 6.13 11.14
CA VAL A 104 9.74 7.01 10.50
C VAL A 104 10.22 8.09 11.46
N VAL A 105 9.33 8.72 12.24
CA VAL A 105 9.70 9.71 13.26
C VAL A 105 10.67 9.09 14.28
N LEU A 106 10.30 7.93 14.84
CA LEU A 106 11.15 7.22 15.81
C LEU A 106 12.48 6.81 15.18
N ALA A 107 12.47 6.31 13.95
CA ALA A 107 13.68 5.95 13.22
C ALA A 107 14.55 7.16 12.83
N SER A 108 14.03 8.38 12.92
CA SER A 108 14.74 9.64 12.64
C SER A 108 15.33 10.29 13.88
N VAL A 109 15.04 9.76 15.09
CA VAL A 109 15.63 10.28 16.32
C VAL A 109 17.14 10.09 16.31
N GLU A 110 17.87 11.13 16.68
CA GLU A 110 19.31 11.09 16.86
C GLU A 110 19.74 11.75 18.17
N PHE A 111 20.89 11.29 18.65
CA PHE A 111 21.50 11.71 19.90
C PHE A 111 22.93 12.16 19.59
N ASP A 112 23.07 13.27 18.87
CA ASP A 112 24.38 13.89 18.60
C ASP A 112 24.37 15.31 19.15
N GLY A 113 25.06 15.51 20.28
CA GLY A 113 25.03 16.77 21.04
C GLY A 113 23.68 17.11 21.72
N GLY A 114 22.66 16.27 21.59
CA GLY A 114 21.33 16.45 22.18
C GLY A 114 20.25 15.57 21.51
N LEU A 115 19.01 15.65 22.00
CA LEU A 115 17.85 14.99 21.39
C LEU A 115 17.40 15.78 20.16
N GLY A 116 17.51 15.17 18.97
CA GLY A 116 17.14 15.80 17.69
C GLY A 116 16.42 14.84 16.74
N LEU A 117 15.94 15.40 15.62
CA LEU A 117 15.37 14.65 14.50
C LEU A 117 16.16 14.94 13.24
N ARG A 118 16.50 13.87 12.52
CA ARG A 118 17.07 13.94 11.17
C ARG A 118 16.08 14.55 10.20
N ASP A 119 16.61 15.19 9.16
CA ASP A 119 15.80 15.62 8.02
C ASP A 119 15.13 14.43 7.34
N ARG A 120 13.84 14.59 7.02
CA ARG A 120 12.98 13.54 6.45
C ARG A 120 11.76 14.17 5.76
N GLY A 121 11.19 13.44 4.81
CA GLY A 121 9.87 13.77 4.26
C GLY A 121 8.75 13.87 5.32
N GLY A 122 7.71 14.63 4.98
CA GLY A 122 6.54 14.87 5.82
C GLY A 122 5.52 13.73 5.83
N VAL A 123 4.37 13.98 6.48
CA VAL A 123 3.27 13.00 6.62
C VAL A 123 2.65 12.67 5.26
N SER A 124 2.44 13.68 4.41
CA SER A 124 1.86 13.47 3.07
C SER A 124 2.70 12.55 2.19
N GLU A 125 4.01 12.64 2.31
CA GLU A 125 4.94 11.84 1.57
C GLU A 125 4.95 10.40 2.09
N THR A 126 4.88 10.20 3.41
CA THR A 126 4.72 8.88 4.02
C THR A 126 3.45 8.18 3.53
N VAL A 127 2.30 8.88 3.51
CA VAL A 127 1.02 8.35 3.00
C VAL A 127 1.17 7.88 1.56
N GLN A 128 1.80 8.70 0.71
CA GLN A 128 2.02 8.38 -0.71
C GLN A 128 2.92 7.17 -0.88
N VAL A 129 4.01 7.07 -0.11
CA VAL A 129 4.90 5.91 -0.15
C VAL A 129 4.15 4.63 0.23
N VAL A 130 3.39 4.64 1.32
CA VAL A 130 2.60 3.48 1.76
C VAL A 130 1.59 3.06 0.69
N ALA A 131 0.88 4.03 0.10
CA ALA A 131 -0.08 3.78 -0.96
C ALA A 131 0.58 3.14 -2.20
N TYR A 132 1.65 3.74 -2.73
CA TYR A 132 2.32 3.23 -3.92
C TYR A 132 3.02 1.89 -3.66
N ALA A 133 3.65 1.70 -2.50
CA ALA A 133 4.28 0.44 -2.15
C ALA A 133 3.31 -0.75 -2.09
N SER A 134 2.00 -0.50 -1.91
CA SER A 134 0.97 -1.54 -1.98
C SER A 134 0.75 -2.12 -3.39
N SER A 135 1.36 -1.57 -4.44
CA SER A 135 1.17 -1.96 -5.85
C SER A 135 1.11 -3.47 -6.13
N PRO A 136 1.99 -4.32 -5.58
CA PRO A 136 1.95 -5.77 -5.84
C PRO A 136 0.67 -6.42 -5.33
N MET A 137 0.03 -5.85 -4.31
CA MET A 137 -1.19 -6.41 -3.72
C MET A 137 -2.38 -6.39 -4.68
N ALA A 138 -2.36 -5.58 -5.74
CA ALA A 138 -3.38 -5.64 -6.79
C ALA A 138 -3.47 -7.04 -7.43
N LEU A 139 -2.37 -7.81 -7.40
CA LEU A 139 -2.29 -9.19 -7.90
C LEU A 139 -2.48 -10.25 -6.81
N GLY A 140 -2.44 -9.88 -5.53
CA GLY A 140 -2.50 -10.81 -4.39
C GLY A 140 -3.91 -11.22 -3.95
N GLY A 141 -4.93 -10.74 -4.68
CA GLY A 141 -6.34 -11.02 -4.42
C GLY A 141 -6.72 -12.50 -4.48
N PRO A 142 -6.34 -13.23 -5.56
CA PRO A 142 -6.68 -14.63 -5.72
C PRO A 142 -6.33 -15.49 -4.50
N ALA A 143 -7.11 -16.53 -4.22
CA ALA A 143 -6.92 -17.48 -3.12
C ALA A 143 -5.73 -18.44 -3.35
N ILE A 144 -4.57 -17.88 -3.70
CA ILE A 144 -3.30 -18.57 -3.94
C ILE A 144 -2.31 -18.06 -2.88
N PRO A 145 -2.06 -18.81 -1.79
CA PRO A 145 -1.25 -18.34 -0.67
C PRO A 145 0.16 -17.90 -1.08
N GLU A 146 0.81 -18.63 -1.99
CA GLU A 146 2.16 -18.35 -2.48
C GLU A 146 2.21 -16.99 -3.19
N LEU A 147 1.25 -16.74 -4.09
CA LEU A 147 1.15 -15.46 -4.81
C LEU A 147 0.96 -14.30 -3.83
N ARG A 148 0.07 -14.47 -2.84
CA ARG A 148 -0.19 -13.43 -1.84
C ARG A 148 1.04 -13.14 -1.00
N VAL A 149 1.79 -14.17 -0.58
CA VAL A 149 3.05 -14.00 0.16
C VAL A 149 4.10 -13.30 -0.68
N LEU A 150 4.26 -13.67 -1.95
CA LEU A 150 5.19 -13.00 -2.87
C LEU A 150 4.83 -11.53 -3.09
N CYS A 151 3.55 -11.21 -3.31
CA CYS A 151 3.07 -9.84 -3.39
C CYS A 151 3.36 -9.06 -2.10
N GLY A 152 3.10 -9.65 -0.93
CA GLY A 152 3.36 -9.03 0.37
C GLY A 152 4.83 -8.75 0.61
N ALA A 153 5.69 -9.72 0.33
CA ALA A 153 7.14 -9.56 0.43
C ALA A 153 7.62 -8.46 -0.52
N TYR A 154 7.11 -8.42 -1.75
CA TYR A 154 7.50 -7.39 -2.70
C TYR A 154 7.00 -6.00 -2.30
N ALA A 155 5.79 -5.89 -1.76
CA ALA A 155 5.26 -4.63 -1.23
C ALA A 155 6.12 -4.10 -0.07
N ALA A 156 6.61 -4.99 0.81
CA ALA A 156 7.54 -4.61 1.87
C ALA A 156 8.88 -4.10 1.33
N VAL A 157 9.42 -4.71 0.26
CA VAL A 157 10.62 -4.20 -0.43
C VAL A 157 10.37 -2.83 -1.04
N LEU A 158 9.22 -2.62 -1.69
CA LEU A 158 8.85 -1.31 -2.24
C LEU A 158 8.70 -0.25 -1.15
N LEU A 159 8.15 -0.61 0.01
CA LEU A 159 8.03 0.29 1.16
C LEU A 159 9.41 0.71 1.67
N PHE A 160 10.34 -0.24 1.79
CA PHE A 160 11.73 0.04 2.12
C PHE A 160 12.38 0.99 1.11
N VAL A 161 12.22 0.72 -0.20
CA VAL A 161 12.78 1.58 -1.26
C VAL A 161 12.18 2.99 -1.19
N GLY A 162 10.86 3.12 -1.02
CA GLY A 162 10.19 4.40 -0.90
C GLY A 162 10.67 5.19 0.32
N PHE A 163 10.83 4.54 1.47
CA PHE A 163 11.37 5.20 2.67
C PHE A 163 12.83 5.65 2.50
N ARG A 164 13.68 4.85 1.82
CA ARG A 164 15.05 5.25 1.49
C ARG A 164 15.08 6.49 0.61
N GLU A 165 14.20 6.53 -0.39
CA GLU A 165 14.16 7.59 -1.39
C GLU A 165 13.58 8.91 -0.82
N ILE A 166 12.54 8.81 0.00
CA ILE A 166 11.77 9.98 0.48
C ILE A 166 12.22 10.50 1.85
N HIS A 167 12.68 9.61 2.74
CA HIS A 167 13.06 10.00 4.09
C HIS A 167 14.57 9.93 4.35
N GLY A 168 15.37 9.49 3.37
CA GLY A 168 16.84 9.49 3.49
C GLY A 168 17.41 8.61 4.62
N LEU A 169 16.58 7.75 5.24
CA LEU A 169 16.98 6.90 6.36
C LEU A 169 18.08 5.93 5.95
N GLY A 170 19.08 5.67 6.81
CA GLY A 170 20.05 4.59 6.60
C GLY A 170 19.39 3.19 6.61
N PRO A 171 20.00 2.16 5.99
CA PRO A 171 19.35 0.86 5.76
C PRO A 171 18.72 0.22 7.01
N VAL A 172 19.44 0.19 8.13
CA VAL A 172 18.95 -0.40 9.38
C VAL A 172 17.72 0.35 9.92
N ARG A 173 17.79 1.69 9.92
CA ARG A 173 16.67 2.56 10.34
C ARG A 173 15.48 2.41 9.42
N THR A 174 15.70 2.25 8.11
CA THR A 174 14.63 1.98 7.15
C THR A 174 13.95 0.64 7.43
N VAL A 175 14.69 -0.44 7.70
CA VAL A 175 14.09 -1.73 8.07
C VAL A 175 13.23 -1.57 9.31
N ALA A 176 13.78 -0.95 10.37
CA ALA A 176 13.03 -0.70 11.61
C ALA A 176 11.76 0.13 11.37
N ALA A 177 11.82 1.15 10.51
CA ALA A 177 10.68 1.98 10.17
C ALA A 177 9.63 1.27 9.31
N ALA A 178 10.06 0.41 8.37
CA ALA A 178 9.18 -0.24 7.40
C ALA A 178 8.46 -1.48 7.97
N LEU A 179 9.04 -2.15 8.96
CA LEU A 179 8.48 -3.39 9.52
C LEU A 179 7.07 -3.20 10.12
N PRO A 180 6.81 -2.24 11.03
CA PRO A 180 5.48 -2.07 11.61
C PRO A 180 4.36 -1.79 10.58
N PRO A 181 4.49 -0.81 9.67
CA PRO A 181 3.45 -0.58 8.66
C PRO A 181 3.33 -1.72 7.64
N ALA A 182 4.42 -2.42 7.28
CA ALA A 182 4.32 -3.59 6.40
C ALA A 182 3.55 -4.74 7.07
N ALA A 183 3.83 -5.01 8.35
CA ALA A 183 3.13 -6.04 9.11
C ALA A 183 1.63 -5.72 9.27
N LEU A 184 1.29 -4.46 9.54
CA LEU A 184 -0.10 -4.04 9.67
C LEU A 184 -0.82 -4.00 8.31
N GLY A 185 -0.31 -3.20 7.37
CA GLY A 185 -0.98 -2.94 6.10
C GLY A 185 -1.01 -4.16 5.19
N TYR A 186 0.15 -4.78 4.95
CA TYR A 186 0.27 -5.91 4.03
C TYR A 186 0.04 -7.25 4.74
N GLY A 187 0.60 -7.40 5.94
CA GLY A 187 0.45 -8.59 6.77
C GLY A 187 -1.00 -8.87 7.18
N VAL A 188 -1.65 -7.89 7.84
CA VAL A 188 -3.04 -8.02 8.31
C VAL A 188 -4.02 -7.55 7.24
N GLY A 189 -3.90 -6.31 6.77
CA GLY A 189 -4.87 -5.70 5.84
C GLY A 189 -5.05 -6.49 4.54
N TYR A 190 -3.94 -6.93 3.94
CA TYR A 190 -3.95 -7.79 2.74
C TYR A 190 -3.74 -9.27 3.03
N ARG A 191 -3.84 -9.69 4.30
CA ARG A 191 -3.88 -11.11 4.72
C ARG A 191 -2.62 -11.93 4.38
N VAL A 192 -1.46 -11.31 4.22
CA VAL A 192 -0.20 -12.01 3.93
C VAL A 192 0.20 -12.93 5.09
N VAL A 193 -0.02 -12.51 6.35
CA VAL A 193 0.25 -13.36 7.52
C VAL A 193 -0.62 -14.61 7.52
N ALA A 194 -1.90 -14.47 7.20
CA ALA A 194 -2.81 -15.61 7.10
C ALA A 194 -2.38 -16.58 5.99
N ALA A 195 -1.97 -16.07 4.82
CA ALA A 195 -1.44 -16.91 3.75
C ALA A 195 -0.15 -17.63 4.13
N ALA A 196 0.78 -16.95 4.82
CA ALA A 196 2.01 -17.56 5.31
C ALA A 196 1.72 -18.69 6.32
N ARG A 197 0.75 -18.48 7.22
CA ARG A 197 0.30 -19.52 8.15
C ARG A 197 -0.26 -20.76 7.45
N THR A 198 -1.05 -20.58 6.41
CA THR A 198 -1.54 -21.68 5.56
C THR A 198 -0.37 -22.49 4.96
N LEU A 199 0.66 -21.82 4.45
CA LEU A 199 1.83 -22.49 3.86
C LEU A 199 2.70 -23.23 4.90
N LEU A 200 2.74 -22.72 6.13
CA LEU A 200 3.49 -23.31 7.24
C LEU A 200 2.70 -24.40 8.00
N GLY A 201 1.42 -24.59 7.69
CA GLY A 201 0.55 -25.55 8.37
C GLY A 201 0.19 -25.17 9.81
N ALA A 202 0.09 -23.87 10.12
CA ALA A 202 -0.07 -23.31 11.48
C ALA A 202 -1.31 -22.45 11.70
#